data_AF-A0A371B701-F1
#
_entry.id   AF-A0A371B701-F1
#
_cell.length_a   1.000
_cell.length_b   1.000
_cell.length_c   1.000
_cell.angle_alpha   90.00
_cell.angle_beta   90.00
_cell.angle_gamma   90.00
#
_symmetry.space_group_name_H-M   'P 1'
#
loop_
_entity.id
_entity.type
_entity.pdbx_description
1 polymer ?
#
loop_
_entity_poly.entity_id
_entity_poly.type
_entity_poly.pdbx_seq_one_letter_code
_entity_poly.pdbx_strand_id
1 'polypeptide(L)'
;MLTIITDPLFYALAIPAVISLGLSKGGFAGMGQIATPMLALIMPPLEAAAILLPIMLVQDANAVWVYRKDWSGRIVAIFVSGSLIGIGVAWWLASYISDAAVRIFIGGFTIAFVAYSIVGMMRVPREPGQPGIRDGVFWGALSGFTSTICQAGSPPYQMYALRLRLSKMTFVGTTAMTFALINVIKVVPYFALGNFTTKSLGTSLVLLPLAMVTNWLGFWLVKVTPQERFYRIMLVVMLVLSLELTREGVMELWAH
;
A
#
# COMPACT_ATOMS: atom_id res chain seq x y z
N MET A 1 27.61 5.70 11.17
CA MET A 1 27.24 6.76 10.20
C MET A 1 25.91 6.37 9.59
N LEU A 2 25.00 7.33 9.38
CA LEU A 2 23.76 7.08 8.65
C LEU A 2 24.12 6.83 7.18
N THR A 3 23.90 5.62 6.67
CA THR A 3 24.10 5.30 5.25
C THR A 3 22.81 5.61 4.51
N ILE A 4 22.88 6.29 3.36
CA ILE A 4 21.71 6.64 2.55
C ILE A 4 21.96 6.35 1.07
N ILE A 5 20.90 6.22 0.28
CA ILE A 5 21.02 6.27 -1.18
C ILE A 5 21.41 7.70 -1.57
N THR A 6 22.40 7.83 -2.46
CA THR A 6 22.91 9.13 -2.94
C THR A 6 22.63 9.38 -4.43
N ASP A 7 22.09 8.39 -5.14
CA ASP A 7 21.76 8.50 -6.56
C ASP A 7 20.65 9.55 -6.78
N PRO A 8 20.88 10.61 -7.58
CA PRO A 8 19.87 11.60 -7.88
C PRO A 8 18.63 11.04 -8.58
N LEU A 9 18.81 10.01 -9.44
CA LEU A 9 17.70 9.38 -10.14
C LEU A 9 16.73 8.71 -9.16
N PHE A 10 17.27 8.11 -8.10
CA PHE A 10 16.47 7.57 -7.01
C PHE A 10 15.55 8.64 -6.40
N TYR A 11 16.07 9.81 -6.05
CA TYR A 11 15.25 10.86 -5.44
C TYR A 11 14.22 11.46 -6.41
N ALA A 12 14.51 11.46 -7.72
CA ALA A 12 13.54 11.89 -8.74
C ALA A 12 12.26 11.03 -8.74
N LEU A 13 12.35 9.74 -8.37
CA LEU A 13 11.20 8.84 -8.21
C LEU A 13 10.70 8.75 -6.76
N ALA A 14 11.61 8.76 -5.78
CA ALA A 14 11.27 8.63 -4.36
C ALA A 14 10.49 9.82 -3.83
N ILE A 15 10.81 11.06 -4.26
CA ILE A 15 10.10 12.26 -3.81
C ILE A 15 8.62 12.22 -4.22
N PRO A 16 8.27 12.03 -5.51
CA PRO A 16 6.86 11.89 -5.90
C PRO A 16 6.17 10.68 -5.27
N ALA A 17 6.88 9.55 -5.11
CA ALA A 17 6.34 8.37 -4.44
C ALA A 17 5.94 8.68 -2.99
N VAL A 18 6.83 9.33 -2.22
CA VAL A 18 6.59 9.73 -0.83
C VAL A 18 5.53 10.83 -0.71
N ILE A 19 5.48 11.77 -1.65
CA ILE A 19 4.39 12.76 -1.73
C ILE A 19 3.06 12.06 -1.91
N SER A 20 2.96 11.13 -2.86
CA SER A 20 1.74 10.37 -3.15
C SER A 20 1.30 9.55 -1.95
N LEU A 21 2.26 8.91 -1.27
CA LEU A 21 2.03 8.13 -0.05
C LEU A 21 1.51 9.00 1.10
N GLY A 22 2.12 10.18 1.32
CA GLY A 22 1.65 11.14 2.32
C GLY A 22 0.26 11.70 2.00
N LEU A 23 0.01 12.18 0.78
CA LEU A 23 -1.31 12.66 0.39
C LEU A 23 -2.39 11.58 0.53
N SER A 24 -2.03 10.31 0.30
CA SER A 24 -2.93 9.17 0.50
C SER A 24 -3.36 8.99 1.95
N LYS A 25 -2.47 9.24 2.92
CA LYS A 25 -2.80 9.22 4.35
C LYS A 25 -3.54 10.49 4.79
N GLY A 26 -3.32 11.60 4.08
CA GLY A 26 -4.01 12.87 4.30
C GLY A 26 -5.44 12.94 3.75
N GLY A 27 -5.92 11.94 3.01
CA GLY A 27 -7.32 11.84 2.60
C GLY A 27 -7.57 11.55 1.12
N PHE A 28 -6.53 11.56 0.28
CA PHE A 28 -6.65 11.16 -1.13
C PHE A 28 -6.50 9.65 -1.28
N ALA A 29 -7.56 8.92 -0.95
CA ALA A 29 -7.57 7.46 -1.02
C ALA A 29 -7.10 6.93 -2.39
N GLY A 30 -6.20 5.95 -2.38
CA GLY A 30 -5.68 5.28 -3.58
C GLY A 30 -4.33 5.80 -4.08
N MET A 31 -3.92 7.03 -3.73
CA MET A 31 -2.65 7.59 -4.22
C MET A 31 -1.40 6.83 -3.78
N GLY A 32 -1.43 6.23 -2.59
CA GLY A 32 -0.25 5.54 -2.06
C GLY A 32 0.15 4.31 -2.88
N GLN A 33 -0.73 3.79 -3.74
CA GLN A 33 -0.45 2.61 -4.56
C GLN A 33 0.57 2.88 -5.68
N ILE A 34 0.81 4.14 -6.04
CA ILE A 34 1.81 4.52 -7.05
C ILE A 34 3.24 4.44 -6.48
N ALA A 35 3.40 4.58 -5.16
CA ALA A 35 4.71 4.73 -4.54
C ALA A 35 5.64 3.54 -4.77
N THR A 36 5.11 2.31 -4.61
CA THR A 36 5.90 1.09 -4.80
C THR A 36 6.27 0.85 -6.26
N PRO A 37 5.34 0.90 -7.26
CA PRO A 37 5.71 0.82 -8.67
C PRO A 37 6.76 1.84 -9.10
N MET A 38 6.68 3.09 -8.62
CA MET A 38 7.69 4.10 -8.97
C MET A 38 9.09 3.72 -8.52
N LEU A 39 9.25 3.26 -7.28
CA LEU A 39 10.56 2.86 -6.76
C LEU A 39 11.03 1.54 -7.38
N ALA A 40 10.13 0.59 -7.65
CA ALA A 40 10.45 -0.72 -8.19
C ALA A 40 11.03 -0.71 -9.62
N LEU A 41 10.91 0.41 -10.34
CA LEU A 41 11.55 0.64 -11.65
C LEU A 41 13.08 0.78 -11.56
N ILE A 42 13.61 1.17 -10.39
CA ILE A 42 15.04 1.48 -10.24
C ILE A 42 15.73 0.64 -9.17
N MET A 43 14.97 -0.16 -8.42
CA MET A 43 15.50 -0.99 -7.35
C MET A 43 14.66 -2.25 -7.15
N PRO A 44 15.17 -3.27 -6.43
CA PRO A 44 14.40 -4.44 -6.05
C PRO A 44 13.09 -4.07 -5.35
N PRO A 45 11.94 -4.66 -5.73
CA PRO A 45 10.64 -4.22 -5.20
C PRO A 45 10.49 -4.39 -3.68
N LEU A 46 11.10 -5.43 -3.10
CA LEU A 46 11.07 -5.66 -1.66
C LEU A 46 11.94 -4.65 -0.90
N GLU A 47 13.04 -4.18 -1.50
CA GLU A 47 13.86 -3.10 -0.95
C GLU A 47 13.12 -1.75 -1.02
N ALA A 48 12.43 -1.47 -2.14
CA ALA A 48 11.56 -0.30 -2.27
C ALA A 48 10.48 -0.27 -1.17
N ALA A 49 9.79 -1.38 -0.96
CA ALA A 49 8.77 -1.47 0.08
C ALA A 49 9.38 -1.38 1.50
N ALA A 50 10.61 -1.85 1.72
CA ALA A 50 11.33 -1.70 2.99
C ALA A 50 11.67 -0.23 3.29
N ILE A 51 11.92 0.59 2.27
CA ILE A 51 12.11 2.05 2.46
C ILE A 51 10.79 2.72 2.85
N LEU A 52 9.68 2.32 2.23
CA LEU A 52 8.37 2.94 2.46
C LEU A 52 7.74 2.51 3.80
N LEU A 53 7.98 1.29 4.27
CA LEU A 53 7.30 0.74 5.44
C LEU A 53 7.54 1.54 6.75
N PRO A 54 8.77 1.98 7.12
CA PRO A 54 8.99 2.83 8.28
C PRO A 54 8.24 4.16 8.18
N ILE A 55 8.17 4.75 6.98
CA ILE A 55 7.43 5.98 6.73
C ILE A 55 5.93 5.74 7.00
N MET A 56 5.40 4.64 6.49
CA MET A 56 4.00 4.26 6.72
C MET A 56 3.69 4.03 8.20
N LEU A 57 4.58 3.38 8.94
CA LEU A 57 4.40 3.14 10.38
C LEU A 57 4.25 4.45 11.18
N VAL A 58 5.06 5.46 10.88
CA VAL A 58 4.97 6.76 11.54
C VAL A 58 3.67 7.49 11.16
N GLN A 59 3.26 7.41 9.89
CA GLN A 59 1.98 8.00 9.46
C GLN A 59 0.78 7.27 10.09
N ASP A 60 0.87 5.95 10.22
CA ASP A 60 -0.12 5.11 10.87
C ASP A 60 -0.25 5.43 12.35
N ALA A 61 0.85 5.70 13.06
CA ALA A 61 0.81 6.09 14.46
C ALA A 61 -0.05 7.35 14.68
N ASN A 62 0.03 8.33 13.78
CA ASN A 62 -0.84 9.52 13.82
C ASN A 62 -2.31 9.15 13.59
N ALA A 63 -2.60 8.32 12.57
CA ALA A 63 -3.97 7.90 12.29
C ALA A 63 -4.57 7.08 13.45
N VAL A 64 -3.80 6.17 14.05
CA VAL A 64 -4.17 5.40 15.24
C VAL A 64 -4.51 6.34 16.38
N TRP A 65 -3.68 7.35 16.64
CA TRP A 65 -3.91 8.32 17.71
C TRP A 65 -5.22 9.12 17.50
N VAL A 66 -5.43 9.62 16.28
CA VAL A 66 -6.62 10.41 15.91
C VAL A 66 -7.90 9.57 16.03
N TYR A 67 -7.89 8.33 15.56
CA TYR A 67 -9.09 7.48 15.47
C TYR A 67 -9.21 6.43 16.59
N ARG A 68 -8.42 6.52 17.67
CA ARG A 68 -8.41 5.54 18.78
C ARG A 68 -9.75 5.28 19.48
N LYS A 69 -10.72 6.18 19.31
CA LYS A 69 -12.06 6.08 19.89
C LYS A 69 -13.13 5.62 18.88
N ASP A 70 -12.83 5.67 17.57
CA ASP A 70 -13.81 5.49 16.50
C ASP A 70 -13.44 4.30 15.61
N TRP A 71 -13.42 3.09 16.18
CA TRP A 71 -13.05 1.88 15.43
C TRP A 71 -13.77 0.63 15.96
N SER A 72 -13.82 -0.42 15.15
CA SER A 72 -14.42 -1.71 15.52
C SER A 72 -13.37 -2.79 15.71
N GLY A 73 -13.09 -3.15 16.96
CA GLY A 73 -12.10 -4.20 17.27
C GLY A 73 -12.45 -5.58 16.73
N ARG A 74 -13.75 -5.90 16.64
CA ARG A 74 -14.19 -7.17 16.04
C ARG A 74 -13.81 -7.25 14.57
N ILE A 75 -14.03 -6.19 13.80
CA ILE A 75 -13.70 -6.15 12.37
C ILE A 75 -12.19 -6.23 12.17
N VAL A 76 -11.43 -5.46 12.96
CA VAL A 76 -9.96 -5.51 12.93
C VAL A 76 -9.46 -6.92 13.22
N ALA A 77 -9.95 -7.57 14.29
CA ALA A 77 -9.51 -8.92 14.67
C ALA A 77 -9.78 -9.96 13.57
N ILE A 78 -10.99 -9.95 12.99
CA ILE A 78 -11.35 -10.86 11.89
C ILE A 78 -10.43 -10.62 10.69
N PHE A 79 -10.27 -9.36 10.29
CA PHE A 79 -9.53 -9.03 9.09
C PHE A 79 -8.03 -9.31 9.25
N VAL A 80 -7.43 -8.91 10.38
CA VAL A 80 -6.02 -9.15 10.70
C VAL A 80 -5.72 -10.64 10.82
N SER A 81 -6.66 -11.45 11.33
CA SER A 81 -6.47 -12.92 11.38
C SER A 81 -6.27 -13.52 9.98
N GLY A 82 -7.03 -13.05 8.99
CA GLY A 82 -6.80 -13.39 7.59
C GLY A 82 -5.49 -12.81 7.07
N SER A 83 -5.22 -11.54 7.36
CA SER A 83 -3.99 -10.88 6.89
C SER A 83 -2.72 -11.56 7.38
N LEU A 84 -2.71 -12.16 8.58
CA LEU A 84 -1.58 -12.97 9.04
C LEU A 84 -1.26 -14.13 8.07
N ILE A 85 -2.30 -14.83 7.59
CA ILE A 85 -2.15 -15.90 6.59
C ILE A 85 -1.57 -15.32 5.30
N GLY A 86 -2.16 -14.23 4.81
CA GLY A 86 -1.72 -13.57 3.59
C GLY A 86 -0.26 -13.07 3.65
N ILE A 87 0.13 -12.45 4.76
CA ILE A 87 1.49 -11.97 5.01
C ILE A 87 2.45 -13.16 5.07
N GLY A 88 2.07 -14.25 5.75
CA GLY A 88 2.87 -15.48 5.82
C GLY A 88 3.11 -16.10 4.44
N VAL A 89 2.06 -16.20 3.62
CA VAL A 89 2.18 -16.71 2.25
C VAL A 89 3.02 -15.78 1.38
N ALA A 90 2.84 -14.45 1.50
CA ALA A 90 3.65 -13.48 0.76
C ALA A 90 5.13 -13.57 1.15
N TRP A 91 5.43 -13.69 2.45
CA TRP A 91 6.78 -13.86 2.95
C TRP A 91 7.43 -15.14 2.44
N TRP A 92 6.71 -16.26 2.56
CA TRP A 92 7.19 -17.55 2.06
C TRP A 92 7.46 -17.48 0.56
N LEU A 93 6.52 -16.98 -0.25
CA LEU A 93 6.69 -16.87 -1.69
C LEU A 93 7.86 -15.94 -2.06
N ALA A 94 7.94 -14.77 -1.42
CA ALA A 94 9.01 -13.79 -1.63
C ALA A 94 10.42 -14.33 -1.34
N SER A 95 10.54 -15.40 -0.54
CA SER A 95 11.83 -16.04 -0.28
C SER A 95 12.32 -16.95 -1.42
N TYR A 96 11.47 -17.25 -2.41
CA TYR A 96 11.81 -18.15 -3.53
C TYR A 96 11.68 -17.52 -4.92
N ILE A 97 10.93 -16.42 -5.06
CA ILE A 97 10.70 -15.79 -6.37
C ILE A 97 11.72 -14.68 -6.66
N SER A 98 12.06 -14.52 -7.93
CA SER A 98 12.96 -13.46 -8.38
C SER A 98 12.30 -12.08 -8.32
N ASP A 99 13.12 -11.03 -8.26
CA ASP A 99 12.64 -9.64 -8.35
C ASP A 99 11.82 -9.39 -9.63
N ALA A 100 12.22 -10.00 -10.74
CA ALA A 100 11.48 -9.99 -12.01
C ALA A 100 10.03 -10.49 -11.84
N ALA A 101 9.84 -11.64 -11.16
CA ALA A 101 8.52 -12.18 -10.90
C ALA A 101 7.70 -11.27 -9.97
N VAL A 102 8.34 -10.65 -8.98
CA VAL A 102 7.71 -9.66 -8.10
C VAL A 102 7.27 -8.42 -8.89
N ARG A 103 8.10 -7.91 -9.80
CA ARG A 103 7.77 -6.78 -10.70
C ARG A 103 6.56 -7.10 -11.57
N ILE A 104 6.52 -8.27 -12.20
CA ILE A 104 5.37 -8.74 -13.00
C ILE A 104 4.11 -8.79 -12.13
N PHE A 105 4.22 -9.33 -10.92
CA PHE A 105 3.08 -9.41 -10.00
C PHE A 105 2.55 -8.02 -9.61
N ILE A 106 3.44 -7.10 -9.21
CA ILE A 106 3.07 -5.73 -8.84
C ILE A 106 2.39 -5.03 -10.01
N GLY A 107 3.00 -5.10 -11.20
CA GLY A 107 2.51 -4.49 -12.42
C GLY A 107 1.14 -5.05 -12.83
N GLY A 108 1.03 -6.38 -12.92
CA GLY A 108 -0.22 -7.06 -13.26
C GLY A 108 -1.35 -6.79 -12.26
N PHE A 109 -1.05 -6.83 -10.96
CA PHE A 109 -2.04 -6.50 -9.91
C PHE A 109 -2.53 -5.06 -10.03
N THR A 110 -1.62 -4.12 -10.28
CA THR A 110 -1.96 -2.71 -10.41
C THR A 110 -2.77 -2.42 -11.68
N ILE A 111 -2.41 -3.06 -12.81
CA ILE A 111 -3.19 -3.00 -14.05
C ILE A 111 -4.62 -3.53 -13.80
N ALA A 112 -4.75 -4.68 -13.14
CA ALA A 112 -6.06 -5.26 -12.80
C ALA A 112 -6.87 -4.31 -11.90
N PHE A 113 -6.23 -3.67 -10.91
CA PHE A 113 -6.87 -2.68 -10.05
C PHE A 113 -7.33 -1.44 -10.83
N VAL A 114 -6.51 -0.92 -11.75
CA VAL A 114 -6.88 0.22 -12.59
C VAL A 114 -8.08 -0.14 -13.47
N ALA A 115 -8.05 -1.30 -14.13
CA ALA A 115 -9.16 -1.80 -14.94
C ALA A 115 -10.45 -1.92 -14.11
N TYR A 116 -10.36 -2.54 -12.93
CA TYR A 116 -11.47 -2.67 -11.99
C TYR A 116 -12.04 -1.30 -11.55
N SER A 117 -11.16 -0.31 -11.33
CA SER A 117 -11.54 1.06 -10.98
C SER A 117 -12.28 1.79 -12.11
N ILE A 118 -11.83 1.63 -13.36
CA ILE A 118 -12.41 2.28 -14.55
C ILE A 118 -13.79 1.71 -14.88
N VAL A 119 -13.98 0.39 -14.76
CA VAL A 119 -15.29 -0.26 -15.02
C VAL A 119 -16.32 0.10 -13.93
N GLY A 120 -15.93 0.85 -12.91
CA GLY A 120 -16.83 1.31 -11.86
C GLY A 120 -17.28 0.19 -10.92
N MET A 121 -16.53 -0.91 -10.86
CA MET A 121 -16.85 -2.05 -10.01
C MET A 121 -16.57 -1.79 -8.53
N MET A 122 -15.87 -0.70 -8.18
CA MET A 122 -15.77 -0.20 -6.80
C MET A 122 -17.10 0.27 -6.18
N ARG A 123 -18.23 0.16 -6.91
CA ARG A 123 -19.56 0.42 -6.36
C ARG A 123 -19.86 -0.61 -5.27
N VAL A 124 -20.40 -0.13 -4.14
CA VAL A 124 -20.87 -0.98 -3.03
C VAL A 124 -21.74 -2.10 -3.61
N PRO A 125 -21.36 -3.37 -3.45
CA PRO A 125 -22.21 -4.48 -3.88
C PRO A 125 -23.61 -4.31 -3.28
N ARG A 126 -24.63 -4.31 -4.14
CA ARG A 126 -26.04 -4.17 -3.73
C ARG A 126 -26.59 -5.45 -3.07
N GLU A 127 -25.76 -6.47 -2.90
CA GLU A 127 -26.19 -7.78 -2.44
C GLU A 127 -26.77 -7.73 -1.02
N PRO A 128 -27.86 -8.48 -0.78
CA PRO A 128 -28.46 -8.62 0.53
C PRO A 128 -27.58 -9.52 1.43
N GLY A 129 -26.79 -8.90 2.31
CA GLY A 129 -26.06 -9.60 3.36
C GLY A 129 -24.88 -8.80 3.90
N GLN A 130 -24.77 -8.68 5.23
CA GLN A 130 -23.53 -8.20 5.84
C GLN A 130 -22.48 -9.33 5.70
N PRO A 131 -21.29 -9.05 5.15
CA PRO A 131 -20.28 -10.08 4.91
C PRO A 131 -19.84 -10.72 6.23
N GLY A 132 -19.74 -12.05 6.23
CA GLY A 132 -19.50 -12.85 7.43
C GLY A 132 -18.03 -12.85 7.87
N ILE A 133 -17.74 -13.64 8.91
CA ILE A 133 -16.36 -13.85 9.40
C ILE A 133 -15.49 -14.45 8.29
N ARG A 134 -16.02 -15.44 7.54
CA ARG A 134 -15.29 -16.11 6.45
C ARG A 134 -14.87 -15.14 5.35
N ASP A 135 -15.77 -14.23 4.95
CA ASP A 135 -15.44 -13.18 3.98
C ASP A 135 -14.34 -12.26 4.52
N GLY A 136 -14.44 -11.87 5.80
CA GLY A 136 -13.45 -11.01 6.44
C GLY A 136 -12.06 -11.65 6.50
N VAL A 137 -11.98 -12.96 6.77
CA VAL A 137 -10.73 -13.72 6.75
C VAL A 137 -10.18 -13.85 5.33
N PHE A 138 -11.01 -14.17 4.34
CA PHE A 138 -10.59 -14.29 2.94
C PHE A 138 -10.04 -12.97 2.38
N TRP A 139 -10.82 -11.89 2.50
CA TRP A 139 -10.38 -10.55 2.05
C TRP A 139 -9.23 -10.03 2.90
N GLY A 140 -9.18 -10.41 4.19
CA GLY A 140 -8.05 -10.19 5.08
C GLY A 140 -6.77 -10.80 4.54
N ALA A 141 -6.79 -12.08 4.14
CA ALA A 141 -5.65 -12.77 3.56
C ALA A 141 -5.19 -12.14 2.26
N LEU A 142 -6.11 -11.83 1.34
CA LEU A 142 -5.74 -11.17 0.10
C LEU A 142 -5.16 -9.77 0.34
N SER A 143 -5.70 -9.02 1.30
CA SER A 143 -5.17 -7.71 1.71
C SER A 143 -3.78 -7.82 2.35
N GLY A 144 -3.56 -8.79 3.23
CA GLY A 144 -2.25 -9.04 3.84
C GLY A 144 -1.19 -9.41 2.80
N PHE A 145 -1.54 -10.29 1.86
CA PHE A 145 -0.67 -10.71 0.77
C PHE A 145 -0.27 -9.55 -0.14
N THR A 146 -1.26 -8.83 -0.68
CA THR A 146 -1.05 -7.69 -1.59
C THR A 146 -0.39 -6.50 -0.88
N SER A 147 -0.72 -6.24 0.39
CA SER A 147 -0.03 -5.23 1.20
C SER A 147 1.45 -5.57 1.39
N THR A 148 1.81 -6.84 1.46
CA THR A 148 3.19 -7.28 1.68
C THR A 148 4.02 -7.21 0.41
N ILE A 149 3.48 -7.66 -0.73
CA ILE A 149 4.25 -7.70 -1.99
C ILE A 149 4.25 -6.36 -2.73
N CYS A 150 3.07 -5.74 -2.87
CA CYS A 150 2.90 -4.55 -3.73
C CYS A 150 2.43 -3.30 -2.97
N GLN A 151 2.38 -3.36 -1.63
CA GLN A 151 1.89 -2.28 -0.77
C GLN A 151 0.42 -1.87 -1.05
N ALA A 152 -0.35 -2.73 -1.75
CA ALA A 152 -1.69 -2.43 -2.23
C ALA A 152 -2.77 -3.28 -1.52
N GLY A 153 -2.78 -3.26 -0.18
CA GLY A 153 -3.78 -3.99 0.61
C GLY A 153 -5.18 -3.35 0.64
N SER A 154 -5.32 -2.09 0.22
CA SER A 154 -6.57 -1.34 0.32
C SER A 154 -7.71 -1.85 -0.58
N PRO A 155 -7.49 -2.28 -1.83
CA PRO A 155 -8.60 -2.75 -2.68
C PRO A 155 -9.28 -4.01 -2.12
N PRO A 156 -8.55 -5.09 -1.72
CA PRO A 156 -9.16 -6.23 -1.05
C PRO A 156 -9.90 -5.85 0.24
N TYR A 157 -9.35 -4.91 1.02
CA TYR A 157 -10.03 -4.40 2.22
C TYR A 157 -11.37 -3.75 1.88
N GLN A 158 -11.43 -2.92 0.84
CA GLN A 158 -12.67 -2.25 0.43
C GLN A 158 -13.75 -3.23 -0.01
N MET A 159 -13.39 -4.37 -0.62
CA MET A 159 -14.35 -5.42 -0.99
C MET A 159 -15.11 -5.98 0.21
N TYR A 160 -14.51 -5.97 1.40
CA TYR A 160 -15.17 -6.38 2.63
C TYR A 160 -15.82 -5.19 3.35
N ALA A 161 -15.03 -4.14 3.61
CA ALA A 161 -15.43 -3.05 4.50
C ALA A 161 -16.57 -2.18 3.95
N LEU A 162 -16.66 -1.96 2.63
CA LEU A 162 -17.73 -1.16 2.05
C LEU A 162 -19.11 -1.81 2.19
N ARG A 163 -19.17 -3.15 2.23
CA ARG A 163 -20.42 -3.91 2.44
C ARG A 163 -20.92 -3.84 3.88
N LEU A 164 -20.05 -3.53 4.85
CA LEU A 164 -20.44 -3.39 6.26
C LEU A 164 -21.21 -2.10 6.57
N ARG A 165 -21.20 -1.11 5.65
CA ARG A 165 -21.93 0.16 5.77
C ARG A 165 -21.71 0.87 7.13
N LEU A 166 -20.46 0.85 7.60
CA LEU A 166 -20.07 1.50 8.85
C LEU A 166 -20.29 3.02 8.77
N SER A 167 -20.47 3.65 9.93
CA SER A 167 -20.40 5.11 10.01
C SER A 167 -19.06 5.60 9.47
N LYS A 168 -19.01 6.82 8.90
CA LYS A 168 -17.79 7.37 8.28
C LYS A 168 -16.58 7.32 9.23
N MET A 169 -16.75 7.73 10.49
CA MET A 169 -15.67 7.75 11.47
C MET A 169 -15.21 6.32 11.82
N THR A 170 -16.16 5.41 12.07
CA THR A 170 -15.84 4.00 12.34
C THR A 170 -15.16 3.32 11.15
N PHE A 171 -15.57 3.63 9.90
CA PHE A 171 -14.93 3.10 8.70
C PHE A 171 -13.47 3.55 8.60
N VAL A 172 -13.22 4.86 8.72
CA VAL A 172 -11.87 5.42 8.62
C VAL A 172 -10.99 4.92 9.77
N GLY A 173 -11.49 4.93 11.01
CA GLY A 173 -10.73 4.44 12.16
C GLY A 173 -10.46 2.94 12.12
N THR A 174 -11.43 2.12 11.70
CA THR A 174 -11.21 0.68 11.51
C THR A 174 -10.17 0.43 10.41
N THR A 175 -10.21 1.18 9.30
CA THR A 175 -9.22 1.11 8.23
C THR A 175 -7.82 1.45 8.75
N ALA A 176 -7.69 2.54 9.51
CA ALA A 176 -6.43 2.97 10.10
C ALA A 176 -5.84 1.91 11.04
N MET A 177 -6.65 1.37 11.96
CA MET A 177 -6.20 0.32 12.88
C MET A 177 -5.78 -0.96 12.16
N THR A 178 -6.56 -1.40 11.17
CA THR A 178 -6.24 -2.59 10.36
C THR A 178 -4.89 -2.43 9.65
N PHE A 179 -4.68 -1.33 8.92
CA PHE A 179 -3.43 -1.15 8.17
C PHE A 179 -2.23 -0.84 9.05
N ALA A 180 -2.42 -0.16 10.19
CA ALA A 180 -1.37 0.02 11.18
C ALA A 180 -0.89 -1.34 11.70
N LEU A 181 -1.81 -2.23 12.10
CA LEU A 181 -1.45 -3.58 12.56
C LEU A 181 -0.81 -4.42 11.45
N ILE A 182 -1.36 -4.40 10.23
CA ILE A 182 -0.76 -5.10 9.08
C ILE A 182 0.66 -4.60 8.82
N ASN A 183 0.89 -3.29 8.84
CA ASN A 183 2.22 -2.73 8.61
C ASN A 183 3.20 -3.05 9.75
N VAL A 184 2.74 -3.08 11.01
CA VAL A 184 3.55 -3.56 12.14
C VAL A 184 3.92 -5.02 11.96
N ILE A 185 2.96 -5.88 11.60
CA ILE A 185 3.21 -7.32 11.38
C ILE A 185 4.22 -7.52 10.25
N LYS A 186 4.15 -6.73 9.18
CA LYS A 186 5.08 -6.78 8.05
C LYS A 186 6.54 -6.49 8.43
N VAL A 187 6.81 -5.85 9.56
CA VAL A 187 8.19 -5.63 10.01
C VAL A 187 8.94 -6.97 10.14
N VAL A 188 8.27 -8.02 10.60
CA VAL A 188 8.88 -9.35 10.80
C VAL A 188 9.39 -9.97 9.49
N PRO A 189 8.56 -10.18 8.44
CA PRO A 189 9.04 -10.77 7.20
C PRO A 189 10.06 -9.90 6.47
N TYR A 190 9.94 -8.57 6.50
CA TYR A 190 10.91 -7.67 5.86
C TYR A 190 12.28 -7.72 6.57
N PHE A 191 12.28 -7.85 7.90
CA PHE A 191 13.49 -8.09 8.66
C PHE A 191 14.09 -9.46 8.34
N ALA A 192 13.26 -10.52 8.31
CA ALA A 192 13.70 -11.88 8.04
C ALA A 192 14.24 -12.08 6.61
N LEU A 193 13.71 -11.35 5.62
CA LEU A 193 14.21 -11.31 4.24
C LEU A 193 15.45 -10.41 4.08
N GLY A 194 15.89 -9.73 5.13
CA GLY A 194 17.09 -8.87 5.10
C GLY A 194 16.90 -7.53 4.37
N ASN A 195 15.66 -7.12 4.08
CA ASN A 195 15.41 -5.87 3.35
C ASN A 195 15.62 -4.60 4.21
N PHE A 196 15.60 -4.74 5.54
CA PHE A 196 15.96 -3.66 6.47
C PHE A 196 17.47 -3.57 6.67
N THR A 197 18.12 -2.88 5.75
CA THR A 197 19.54 -2.52 5.84
C THR A 197 19.71 -1.14 6.47
N THR A 198 20.91 -0.82 6.96
CA THR A 198 21.24 0.53 7.43
C THR A 198 20.98 1.59 6.35
N LYS A 199 21.17 1.22 5.07
CA LYS A 199 20.96 2.10 3.92
C LYS A 199 19.47 2.36 3.66
N SER A 200 18.63 1.32 3.69
CA SER A 200 17.18 1.49 3.49
C SER A 200 16.55 2.28 4.64
N LEU A 201 16.87 1.93 5.89
CA LEU A 201 16.39 2.64 7.08
C LEU A 201 16.87 4.11 7.14
N GLY A 202 18.15 4.35 6.81
CA GLY A 202 18.68 5.71 6.72
C GLY A 202 17.97 6.55 5.66
N THR A 203 17.67 5.94 4.50
CA THR A 203 16.92 6.61 3.42
C THR A 203 15.47 6.88 3.84
N SER A 204 14.80 5.94 4.52
CA SER A 204 13.47 6.17 5.10
C SER A 204 13.45 7.38 6.04
N LEU A 205 14.46 7.51 6.90
CA LEU A 205 14.58 8.62 7.85
C LEU A 205 14.73 9.97 7.15
N VAL A 206 15.49 10.05 6.05
CA VAL A 206 15.64 11.29 5.26
C VAL A 206 14.33 11.67 4.55
N LEU A 207 13.58 10.69 4.07
CA LEU A 207 12.30 10.91 3.37
C LEU A 207 11.12 11.16 4.34
N LEU A 208 11.27 10.81 5.61
CA LEU A 208 10.21 10.90 6.61
C LEU A 208 9.64 12.31 6.80
N PRO A 209 10.44 13.40 6.92
CA PRO A 209 9.91 14.75 7.09
C PRO A 209 9.03 15.17 5.91
N LEU A 210 9.46 14.86 4.68
CA LEU A 210 8.67 15.11 3.47
C LEU A 210 7.33 14.39 3.54
N ALA A 211 7.34 13.11 3.94
CA ALA A 211 6.12 12.31 4.08
C ALA A 211 5.14 12.86 5.12
N MET A 212 5.64 13.46 6.20
CA MET A 212 4.80 14.09 7.24
C MET A 212 4.19 15.40 6.73
N VAL A 213 4.99 16.24 6.07
CA VAL A 213 4.51 17.49 5.49
C VAL A 213 3.43 17.22 4.44
N THR A 214 3.63 16.25 3.55
CA THR A 214 2.66 15.91 2.50
C THR A 214 1.41 15.24 3.05
N ASN A 215 1.52 14.48 4.15
CA ASN A 215 0.36 13.98 4.89
C ASN A 215 -0.52 15.12 5.42
N TRP A 216 0.08 16.13 6.05
CA TRP A 216 -0.65 17.33 6.49
C TRP A 216 -1.23 18.14 5.35
N LEU A 217 -0.47 18.35 4.28
CA LEU A 217 -0.97 19.02 3.07
C LEU A 217 -2.16 18.27 2.45
N GLY A 218 -2.15 16.93 2.48
CA GLY A 218 -3.25 16.10 2.01
C GLY A 218 -4.57 16.41 2.73
N PHE A 219 -4.54 16.58 4.06
CA PHE A 219 -5.73 16.93 4.86
C PHE A 219 -6.36 18.27 4.47
N TRP A 220 -5.54 19.22 4.02
CA TRP A 220 -6.02 20.51 3.55
C TRP A 220 -6.46 20.45 2.08
N LEU A 221 -5.62 19.89 1.20
CA LEU A 221 -5.87 19.80 -0.24
C LEU A 221 -7.13 18.99 -0.58
N VAL A 222 -7.45 17.95 0.19
CA VAL A 222 -8.64 17.12 -0.07
C VAL A 222 -9.95 17.91 0.05
N LYS A 223 -9.95 19.03 0.79
CA LYS A 223 -11.12 19.91 0.98
C LYS A 223 -11.33 20.88 -0.18
N VAL A 224 -10.28 21.19 -0.94
CA VAL A 224 -10.29 22.24 -1.98
C VAL A 224 -10.10 21.69 -3.40
N THR A 225 -9.65 20.44 -3.55
CA THR A 225 -9.32 19.86 -4.86
C THR A 225 -10.50 19.10 -5.45
N PRO A 226 -10.86 19.32 -6.73
CA PRO A 226 -11.81 18.48 -7.45
C PRO A 226 -11.25 17.05 -7.57
N GLN A 227 -11.77 16.13 -6.77
CA GLN A 227 -11.22 14.78 -6.59
C GLN A 227 -11.21 13.95 -7.88
N GLU A 228 -12.17 14.17 -8.78
CA GLU A 228 -12.38 13.30 -9.94
C GLU A 228 -11.26 13.41 -10.99
N ARG A 229 -10.87 14.63 -11.39
CA ARG A 229 -9.79 14.83 -12.38
C ARG A 229 -8.47 14.31 -11.84
N PHE A 230 -8.21 14.60 -10.58
CA PHE A 230 -7.01 14.15 -9.89
C PHE A 230 -6.94 12.62 -9.86
N TYR A 231 -8.03 11.95 -9.48
CA TYR A 231 -8.10 10.49 -9.46
C TYR A 231 -7.87 9.88 -10.86
N ARG A 232 -8.43 10.47 -11.93
CA ARG A 232 -8.18 10.00 -13.31
C ARG A 232 -6.72 10.11 -13.71
N ILE A 233 -6.05 11.23 -13.41
CA ILE A 233 -4.62 11.41 -13.70
C ILE A 233 -3.80 10.33 -12.98
N MET A 234 -4.10 10.08 -11.70
CA MET A 234 -3.44 9.03 -10.93
C MET A 234 -3.62 7.66 -11.57
N LEU A 235 -4.85 7.27 -11.94
CA LEU A 235 -5.09 6.00 -12.63
C LEU A 235 -4.26 5.83 -13.91
N VAL A 236 -4.13 6.90 -14.71
CA VAL A 236 -3.30 6.87 -15.93
C VAL A 236 -1.83 6.69 -15.57
N VAL A 237 -1.33 7.41 -14.57
CA VAL A 237 0.06 7.27 -14.10
C VAL A 237 0.34 5.86 -13.57
N MET A 238 -0.56 5.29 -12.74
CA MET A 238 -0.36 3.91 -12.25
C MET A 238 -0.35 2.92 -13.41
N LEU A 239 -1.24 3.10 -14.39
CA LEU A 239 -1.30 2.23 -15.56
C LEU A 239 0.01 2.25 -16.35
N VAL A 240 0.52 3.45 -16.67
CA VAL A 240 1.78 3.60 -17.41
C VAL A 240 2.95 2.98 -16.65
N LEU A 241 3.11 3.31 -15.37
CA LEU A 241 4.19 2.76 -14.55
C LEU A 241 4.10 1.24 -14.42
N SER A 242 2.89 0.70 -14.32
CA SER A 242 2.67 -0.73 -14.14
C SER A 242 2.83 -1.52 -15.43
N LEU A 243 2.52 -0.91 -16.58
CA LEU A 243 2.86 -1.46 -17.89
C LEU A 243 4.37 -1.55 -18.06
N GLU A 244 5.11 -0.48 -17.71
CA GLU A 244 6.58 -0.49 -17.79
C GLU A 244 7.18 -1.51 -16.82
N LEU A 245 6.72 -1.54 -15.55
CA LEU A 245 7.19 -2.50 -14.55
C LEU A 245 6.94 -3.95 -14.97
N THR A 246 5.78 -4.23 -15.59
CA THR A 246 5.47 -5.57 -16.12
C THR A 246 6.39 -5.91 -17.29
N ARG A 247 6.62 -4.96 -18.20
CA ARG A 247 7.53 -5.11 -19.34
C ARG A 247 8.96 -5.41 -18.87
N GLU A 248 9.49 -4.61 -17.95
CA GLU A 248 10.83 -4.82 -17.37
C GLU A 248 10.95 -6.21 -16.74
N GLY A 249 9.98 -6.60 -15.90
CA GLY A 249 9.99 -7.92 -15.28
C GLY A 249 9.93 -9.07 -16.28
N VAL A 250 9.14 -8.96 -17.36
CA VAL A 250 9.11 -9.97 -18.43
C VAL A 250 10.44 -10.06 -19.17
N MET A 251 11.03 -8.91 -19.52
CA MET A 251 12.31 -8.85 -20.22
C MET A 251 13.45 -9.45 -19.38
N GLU A 252 13.49 -9.16 -18.08
CA GLU A 252 14.47 -9.71 -17.14
C GLU A 252 14.31 -11.22 -16.97
N LEU A 253 13.07 -11.72 -16.91
CA LEU A 253 12.78 -13.15 -16.79
C LEU A 253 13.10 -13.94 -18.06
N TRP A 254 13.09 -13.29 -19.23
CA TRP A 254 13.47 -13.88 -20.52
C TRP A 254 14.98 -13.83 -20.78
N ALA A 255 15.71 -12.95 -20.10
CA ALA A 255 17.16 -12.80 -20.23
C ALA A 255 17.96 -13.85 -19.42
N HIS A 256 17.28 -14.63 -18.58
CA HIS A 256 17.83 -15.68 -17.71
C HIS A 256 17.19 -17.04 -18.04
#